data_AF-A0A7C5JV26-F1
#
_entry.id   AF-A0A7C5JV26-F1
#
_cell.length_a   1.000
_cell.length_b   1.000
_cell.length_c   1.000
_cell.angle_alpha   90.00
_cell.angle_beta   90.00
_cell.angle_gamma   90.00
#
_symmetry.space_group_name_H-M   'P 1'
#
loop_
_entity.id
_entity.type
_entity.pdbx_description
1 polymer ?
#
loop_
_entity_poly.entity_id
_entity_poly.type
_entity_poly.pdbx_seq_one_letter_code
_entity_poly.pdbx_strand_id
1 'polypeptide(L)' 'MEELGRRLRERRETLGLTLEEVERTTRIRVPRLEALERGDFEAMPSEVQARGFL' A
#
# COMPACT_ATOMS: atom_id res chain seq x y z
N MET A 1 -2.60 -5.07 -11.42
CA MET A 1 -2.42 -4.41 -10.10
C MET A 1 -1.32 -5.05 -9.25
N GLU A 2 -0.98 -6.32 -9.46
CA GLU A 2 0.13 -7.02 -8.78
C GLU A 2 1.49 -6.33 -8.95
N GLU A 3 1.77 -5.78 -10.14
CA GLU A 3 3.00 -5.01 -10.41
C GLU A 3 3.08 -3.69 -9.64
N LEU A 4 1.93 -3.06 -9.34
CA LEU A 4 1.88 -1.87 -8.49
C LEU A 4 2.20 -2.23 -7.04
N GLY A 5 1.61 -3.31 -6.51
CA GLY A 5 1.89 -3.79 -5.16
C GLY A 5 3.36 -4.12 -4.95
N ARG A 6 3.98 -4.80 -5.93
CA ARG A 6 5.42 -5.07 -5.93
C ARG A 6 6.25 -3.79 -5.87
N ARG A 7 5.93 -2.79 -6.71
CA ARG A 7 6.64 -1.50 -6.72
C ARG A 7 6.52 -0.74 -5.39
N LEU A 8 5.34 -0.77 -4.75
CA LEU A 8 5.13 -0.15 -3.44
C LEU A 8 6.01 -0.81 -2.37
N ARG A 9 6.03 -2.14 -2.35
CA ARG A 9 6.85 -2.93 -1.42
C ARG A 9 8.34 -2.66 -1.63
N GLU A 10 8.82 -2.76 -2.87
CA GLU A 10 10.23 -2.50 -3.22
C GLU A 10 10.65 -1.10 -2.78
N ARG A 11 9.79 -0.09 -3.00
CA ARG A 11 10.07 1.28 -2.61
C ARG A 11 10.16 1.43 -1.09
N ARG A 12 9.23 0.83 -0.35
CA ARG A 12 9.23 0.83 1.13
C ARG A 12 10.51 0.19 1.67
N GLU A 13 10.85 -1.00 1.18
CA GLU A 13 12.04 -1.74 1.59
C GLU A 13 13.34 -0.99 1.25
N THR A 14 13.42 -0.37 0.07
CA THR A 14 14.58 0.47 -0.33
C THR A 14 14.76 1.68 0.57
N LEU A 15 13.67 2.23 1.11
CA LEU A 15 13.71 3.33 2.08
C LEU A 15 13.94 2.86 3.53
N GLY A 16 14.04 1.55 3.77
CA GLY A 16 14.20 0.97 5.10
C GLY A 16 13.00 1.18 6.01
N LEU A 17 11.80 1.41 5.44
CA LEU A 17 10.59 1.72 6.21
C LEU A 17 9.81 0.46 6.59
N THR A 18 9.29 0.46 7.81
CA THR A 18 8.30 -0.49 8.30
C THR A 18 6.89 -0.10 7.84
N LEU A 19 5.95 -1.04 7.85
CA LEU A 19 4.56 -0.73 7.50
C LEU A 19 3.92 0.21 8.53
N GLU A 20 4.33 0.13 9.79
CA GLU A 20 3.89 1.01 10.88
C GLU A 20 4.35 2.46 10.67
N GLU A 21 5.57 2.67 10.17
CA GLU A 21 6.06 4.01 9.80
C GLU A 21 5.31 4.58 8.60
N VAL A 22 4.99 3.74 7.61
CA VAL A 22 4.16 4.14 6.47
C VAL A 22 2.73 4.45 6.94
N GLU A 23 2.16 3.68 7.86
CA GLU A 23 0.85 3.96 8.45
C GLU A 23 0.83 5.31 9.17
N ARG A 24 1.87 5.62 9.96
CA ARG A 24 1.95 6.91 10.67
C ARG A 24 1.99 8.12 9.74
N THR A 25 2.64 7.98 8.59
CA THR A 25 2.84 9.08 7.62
C THR A 25 1.67 9.23 6.66
N THR A 26 1.12 8.12 6.16
CA THR A 26 0.02 8.10 5.18
C THR A 26 -1.36 8.05 5.82
N ARG A 27 -1.45 7.67 7.10
CA ARG A 27 -2.69 7.32 7.82
C ARG A 27 -3.46 6.15 7.21
N ILE A 28 -2.80 5.35 6.37
CA ILE A 28 -3.34 4.10 5.83
C ILE A 28 -2.98 2.98 6.79
N ARG A 29 -3.99 2.28 7.32
CA ARG A 29 -3.76 1.20 8.29
C ARG A 29 -2.87 0.09 7.71
N VAL A 30 -1.97 -0.49 8.51
CA VAL A 30 -1.10 -1.61 8.10
C VAL A 30 -1.82 -2.70 7.30
N PRO A 31 -3.00 -3.24 7.69
CA PRO A 31 -3.68 -4.26 6.92
C PRO A 31 -4.05 -3.84 5.47
N ARG A 32 -4.30 -2.54 5.25
CA ARG A 32 -4.52 -1.99 3.91
C ARG A 32 -3.22 -1.82 3.14
N LEU A 33 -2.16 -1.36 3.79
CA LEU A 33 -0.83 -1.26 3.16
C LEU A 33 -0.34 -2.63 2.70
N GLU A 34 -0.54 -3.68 3.51
CA GLU A 34 -0.23 -5.03 3.11
C GLU A 34 -1.08 -5.52 1.92
N ALA A 35 -2.39 -5.22 1.91
CA ALA A 35 -3.26 -5.56 0.78
C ALA A 35 -2.79 -4.86 -0.51
N LEU A 36 -2.42 -3.57 -0.41
CA LEU A 36 -1.83 -2.80 -1.51
C LEU A 36 -0.55 -3.46 -2.02
N GLU A 37 0.38 -3.83 -1.13
CA GLU A 37 1.65 -4.49 -1.49
C GLU A 37 1.45 -5.89 -2.07
N ARG A 38 0.40 -6.61 -1.66
CA ARG A 38 0.02 -7.93 -2.22
C ARG A 38 -0.68 -7.82 -3.57
N GLY A 39 -1.03 -6.63 -4.04
CA GLY A 39 -1.83 -6.48 -5.25
C GLY A 39 -3.30 -6.84 -5.06
N ASP A 40 -3.76 -6.97 -3.81
CA ASP A 40 -5.13 -7.31 -3.43
C ASP A 40 -5.98 -6.03 -3.36
N PHE A 41 -6.23 -5.48 -4.54
CA PHE A 41 -7.09 -4.30 -4.71
C PHE A 41 -8.57 -4.66 -4.83
N GLU A 42 -8.91 -5.96 -4.94
CA GLU A 42 -10.30 -6.44 -4.89
C GLU A 42 -10.90 -6.26 -3.49
N ALA A 43 -10.07 -6.26 -2.44
CA ALA A 43 -10.48 -5.88 -1.09
C ALA A 43 -10.72 -4.37 -0.89
N MET A 44 -10.42 -3.52 -1.89
CA MET A 44 -10.70 -2.08 -1.82
C MET A 44 -12.08 -1.78 -2.44
N PRO A 45 -12.98 -1.08 -1.72
CA PRO A 45 -14.37 -0.91 -2.13
C PRO A 45 -14.58 -0.03 -3.39
N SER A 46 -13.53 0.56 -3.96
CA SER A 46 -13.60 1.35 -5.20
C SER A 46 -12.20 1.71 -5.73
N GLU A 47 -11.98 1.56 -7.04
CA GLU A 47 -10.80 2.09 -7.78
C GLU A 47 -10.54 3.58 -7.50
N VAL A 48 -11.59 4.36 -7.23
CA VAL A 48 -11.51 5.79 -6.91
C VAL A 48 -10.83 6.01 -5.55
N GLN A 49 -11.08 5.11 -4.60
CA GLN A 49 -10.46 5.18 -3.28
C GLN A 49 -8.99 4.78 -3.34
N ALA A 50 -8.64 3.78 -4.17
CA ALA A 50 -7.25 3.40 -4.42
C ALA A 50 -6.42 4.55 -5.03
N ARG A 51 -7.02 5.32 -5.96
CA ARG A 51 -6.37 6.53 -6.52
C ARG A 51 -6.20 7.65 -5.49
N GLY A 52 -7.03 7.74 -4.47
CA GLY A 52 -6.88 8.74 -3.40
C GLY A 52 -5.72 8.46 -2.43
N PHE A 53 -5.14 7.26 -2.49
CA PHE A 53 -4.00 6.85 -1.66
C PHE A 53 -2.65 6.92 -2.39
N LEU A 54 -2.65 7.11 -3.72
CA LEU A 54 -1.46 7.19 -4.59
C LEU A 54 -1.16 8.64 -4.97
#